data_AF-A0A060XIV8-F1
#
_entry.id   AF-A0A060XIV8-F1
#
_cell.length_a   1.000
_cell.length_b   1.000
_cell.length_c   1.000
_cell.angle_alpha   90.00
_cell.angle_beta   90.00
_cell.angle_gamma   90.00
#
_symmetry.space_group_name_H-M   'P 1'
#
loop_
_entity.id
_entity.type
_entity.pdbx_description
1 polymer ?
#
loop_
_entity_poly.entity_id
_entity_poly.type
_entity_poly.pdbx_seq_one_letter_code
_entity_poly.pdbx_strand_id
1 'polypeptide(L)'
;MANETWCDERNIKELKSFCSPDLEFLTIKCRPHYLPREFSSIIITAVYIPPQADTSITLNKLYLTLCKLETIHPEAAFIVAGDFNKANLKTRLPKFYQHIDCATRGGKTLDHCYSNFRDAYKALPRPLSEKLTTTPFC
;
A
#
# COMPACT_ATOMS: atom_id res chain seq x y z
N MET A 1 10.39 -0.74 -16.80
CA MET A 1 9.50 -1.49 -17.72
C MET A 1 8.64 -2.40 -16.87
N ALA A 2 7.31 -2.27 -16.90
CA ALA A 2 6.40 -3.15 -16.16
C ALA A 2 6.10 -4.40 -17.01
N ASN A 3 6.06 -5.58 -16.39
CA ASN A 3 5.72 -6.81 -17.09
C ASN A 3 4.19 -6.94 -17.19
N GLU A 4 3.63 -6.75 -18.39
CA GLU A 4 2.18 -6.85 -18.64
C GLU A 4 1.63 -8.27 -18.47
N THR A 5 2.51 -9.28 -18.48
CA THR A 5 2.17 -10.69 -18.25
C THR A 5 2.50 -11.16 -16.84
N TRP A 6 2.65 -10.23 -15.88
CA TRP A 6 3.02 -10.58 -14.52
C TRP A 6 2.01 -11.51 -13.83
N CYS A 7 0.71 -11.28 -14.06
CA CYS A 7 -0.37 -12.10 -13.55
C CYS A 7 -1.53 -12.16 -14.56
N ASP A 8 -2.01 -13.38 -14.83
CA ASP A 8 -3.23 -13.60 -15.60
C ASP A 8 -4.45 -13.01 -14.87
N GLU A 9 -5.35 -12.36 -15.60
CA GLU A 9 -6.59 -11.77 -15.07
C GLU A 9 -7.46 -12.81 -14.35
N ARG A 10 -7.46 -14.07 -14.82
CA ARG A 10 -8.20 -15.18 -14.20
C ARG A 10 -7.69 -15.53 -12.81
N ASN A 11 -6.43 -15.16 -12.50
CA ASN A 11 -5.83 -15.35 -11.19
C ASN A 11 -6.02 -14.13 -10.27
N ILE A 12 -6.68 -13.07 -10.74
CA ILE A 12 -6.99 -11.88 -9.97
C ILE A 12 -8.43 -12.00 -9.44
N LYS A 13 -8.61 -11.77 -8.15
CA LYS A 13 -9.90 -11.79 -7.49
C LYS A 13 -10.03 -10.63 -6.52
N GLU A 14 -11.10 -9.85 -6.63
CA GLU A 14 -11.48 -8.92 -5.57
C GLU A 14 -11.86 -9.69 -4.31
N LEU A 15 -11.19 -9.39 -3.20
CA LEU A 15 -11.52 -9.96 -1.89
C LEU A 15 -12.45 -9.04 -1.11
N LYS A 16 -12.22 -7.73 -1.17
CA LYS A 16 -12.99 -6.74 -0.43
C LYS A 16 -12.80 -5.33 -0.99
N SER A 17 -13.90 -4.63 -1.19
CA SER A 17 -13.93 -3.19 -1.37
C SER A 17 -14.68 -2.51 -0.21
N PHE A 18 -14.33 -1.25 0.04
CA PHE A 18 -15.01 -0.37 0.98
C PHE A 18 -14.81 1.08 0.55
N CYS A 19 -15.87 1.87 0.68
CA CYS A 19 -15.85 3.29 0.37
C CYS A 19 -16.74 4.02 1.38
N SER A 20 -16.16 4.99 2.07
CA SER A 20 -16.85 5.92 2.95
C SER A 20 -16.16 7.29 2.91
N PRO A 21 -16.78 8.34 3.47
CA PRO A 21 -16.15 9.67 3.54
C PRO A 21 -14.82 9.73 4.30
N ASP A 22 -14.49 8.68 5.07
CA ASP A 22 -13.31 8.62 5.94
C ASP A 22 -12.28 7.57 5.52
N LEU A 23 -12.66 6.62 4.64
CA LEU A 23 -11.81 5.52 4.22
C LEU A 23 -12.32 4.90 2.92
N GLU A 24 -11.42 4.77 1.95
CA GLU A 24 -11.61 4.00 0.75
C GLU A 24 -10.52 2.95 0.65
N PHE A 25 -10.88 1.70 0.37
CA PHE A 25 -9.88 0.69 0.03
C PHE A 25 -10.44 -0.38 -0.91
N LEU A 26 -9.52 -0.94 -1.69
CA LEU A 26 -9.75 -2.10 -2.55
C LEU A 26 -8.68 -3.14 -2.25
N THR A 27 -9.12 -4.35 -1.91
CA THR A 27 -8.24 -5.50 -1.72
C THR A 27 -8.48 -6.51 -2.81
N ILE A 28 -7.41 -6.83 -3.53
CA ILE A 28 -7.35 -7.89 -4.52
C ILE A 28 -6.39 -8.98 -4.08
N LYS A 29 -6.69 -10.21 -4.47
CA LYS A 29 -5.78 -11.35 -4.43
C LYS A 29 -5.33 -11.64 -5.84
N CYS A 30 -4.05 -11.82 -6.06
CA CYS A 30 -3.51 -12.29 -7.33
C CYS A 30 -2.50 -13.42 -7.11
N ARG A 31 -2.32 -14.29 -8.12
CA ARG A 31 -1.27 -15.30 -8.14
C ARG A 31 -0.44 -15.15 -9.42
N PRO A 32 0.67 -14.38 -9.36
CA PRO A 32 1.58 -14.21 -10.48
C PRO A 32 2.18 -15.54 -10.96
N HIS A 33 2.65 -15.58 -12.21
CA HIS A 33 3.26 -16.78 -12.79
C HIS A 33 4.54 -17.21 -12.06
N TYR A 34 5.33 -16.23 -11.61
CA TYR A 34 6.62 -16.45 -10.95
C TYR A 34 6.55 -16.05 -9.47
N LEU A 35 5.59 -16.63 -8.75
CA LEU A 35 5.49 -16.45 -7.31
C LEU A 35 6.40 -17.47 -6.58
N PRO A 36 7.27 -17.03 -5.64
CA PRO A 36 8.05 -17.94 -4.80
C PRO A 36 7.17 -19.00 -4.13
N ARG A 37 7.73 -20.21 -3.94
CA ARG A 37 6.98 -21.38 -3.48
C ARG A 37 6.39 -21.20 -2.09
N GLU A 38 7.02 -20.35 -1.29
CA GLU A 38 6.66 -19.97 0.06
C GLU A 38 5.34 -19.17 0.12
N PHE A 39 4.89 -18.61 -1.02
CA PHE A 39 3.67 -17.82 -1.08
C PHE A 39 2.56 -18.51 -1.86
N SER A 40 1.39 -18.56 -1.22
CA SER A 40 0.15 -19.03 -1.84
C SER A 40 -0.44 -18.01 -2.83
N SER A 41 -0.26 -16.72 -2.55
CA SER A 41 -0.75 -15.60 -3.36
C SER A 41 -0.17 -14.28 -2.88
N ILE A 42 -0.40 -13.21 -3.64
CA ILE A 42 -0.18 -11.83 -3.21
C ILE A 42 -1.54 -11.19 -2.96
N ILE A 43 -1.69 -10.53 -1.82
CA ILE A 43 -2.87 -9.74 -1.47
C ILE A 43 -2.45 -8.28 -1.44
N ILE A 44 -3.06 -7.49 -2.31
CA ILE A 44 -2.75 -6.07 -2.48
C ILE A 44 -3.97 -5.29 -2.02
N THR A 45 -3.78 -4.40 -1.05
CA THR A 45 -4.79 -3.46 -0.57
C THR A 45 -4.36 -2.04 -0.94
N ALA A 46 -5.09 -1.45 -1.89
CA ALA A 46 -5.00 -0.02 -2.18
C ALA A 46 -5.83 0.76 -1.16
N VAL A 47 -5.27 1.81 -0.55
CA VAL A 47 -5.91 2.58 0.52
C VAL A 47 -5.89 4.08 0.20
N TYR A 48 -7.01 4.75 0.44
CA TYR A 48 -7.10 6.20 0.46
C TYR A 48 -7.82 6.66 1.73
N ILE A 49 -7.17 7.56 2.48
CA ILE A 49 -7.73 8.15 3.70
C ILE A 49 -7.81 9.66 3.51
N PRO A 50 -9.01 10.25 3.44
CA PRO A 50 -9.16 11.70 3.28
C PRO A 50 -8.47 12.50 4.40
N PRO A 51 -7.95 13.71 4.12
CA PRO A 51 -7.15 14.48 5.09
C PRO A 51 -7.92 14.99 6.32
N GLN A 52 -9.25 14.91 6.28
CA GLN A 52 -10.22 15.29 7.31
C GLN A 52 -10.78 14.09 8.09
N ALA A 53 -10.43 12.86 7.69
CA ALA A 53 -10.94 11.65 8.32
C ALA A 53 -10.47 11.49 9.77
N ASP A 54 -11.31 10.86 10.61
CA ASP A 54 -10.89 10.38 11.92
C ASP A 54 -9.95 9.18 11.78
N THR A 55 -8.66 9.44 11.96
CA THR A 55 -7.61 8.43 11.83
C THR A 55 -7.81 7.21 12.73
N SER A 56 -8.39 7.34 13.93
CA SER A 56 -8.47 6.22 14.88
C SER A 56 -9.50 5.18 14.42
N ILE A 57 -10.69 5.64 14.04
CA ILE A 57 -11.79 4.78 13.57
C ILE A 57 -11.39 4.15 12.23
N THR A 58 -10.86 4.96 11.31
CA THR A 58 -10.40 4.51 10.00
C THR A 58 -9.31 3.44 10.10
N LEU A 59 -8.26 3.67 10.90
CA LEU A 59 -7.18 2.70 11.07
C LEU A 59 -7.66 1.42 11.75
N ASN A 60 -8.59 1.50 12.71
CA ASN A 60 -9.15 0.30 13.35
C ASN A 60 -9.95 -0.55 12.36
N LYS A 61 -10.75 0.08 11.49
CA LYS A 61 -11.51 -0.62 10.46
C LYS A 61 -10.59 -1.32 9.45
N LEU A 62 -9.54 -0.63 9.01
CA LEU A 62 -8.53 -1.19 8.11
C LEU A 62 -7.79 -2.35 8.77
N TYR A 63 -7.35 -2.18 10.03
CA TYR A 63 -6.70 -3.21 10.82
C TYR A 63 -7.53 -4.48 10.94
N LEU A 64 -8.80 -4.38 11.37
CA LEU A 64 -9.69 -5.53 11.51
C LEU A 64 -9.90 -6.26 10.18
N THR A 65 -9.96 -5.52 9.08
CA THR A 65 -10.10 -6.10 7.73
C THR A 65 -8.84 -6.89 7.37
N LEU A 66 -7.65 -6.32 7.58
CA LEU A 66 -6.38 -6.97 7.28
C LEU A 66 -6.16 -8.22 8.15
N CYS A 67 -6.44 -8.16 9.45
CA CYS A 67 -6.32 -9.34 10.32
C CYS A 67 -7.25 -10.49 9.90
N LYS A 68 -8.47 -10.16 9.46
CA LYS A 68 -9.39 -11.18 8.91
C LYS A 68 -8.81 -11.82 7.65
N LEU A 69 -8.20 -11.03 6.76
CA LEU A 69 -7.58 -11.54 5.55
C LEU A 69 -6.33 -12.37 5.85
N GLU A 70 -5.48 -11.96 6.79
CA GLU A 70 -4.34 -12.75 7.27
C GLU A 70 -4.78 -14.13 7.79
N THR A 71 -5.93 -14.18 8.48
CA THR A 71 -6.49 -15.43 9.01
C THR A 71 -6.97 -16.35 7.88
N ILE A 72 -7.59 -15.80 6.84
CA ILE A 72 -8.10 -16.55 5.69
C ILE A 72 -6.97 -16.96 4.72
N HIS A 73 -5.90 -16.18 4.68
CA HIS A 73 -4.77 -16.34 3.75
C HIS A 73 -3.42 -16.29 4.48
N PRO A 74 -3.11 -17.28 5.34
CA PRO A 74 -1.95 -17.23 6.22
C PRO A 74 -0.59 -17.25 5.50
N GLU A 75 -0.54 -17.85 4.30
CA GLU A 75 0.68 -17.94 3.47
C GLU A 75 0.67 -16.94 2.31
N ALA A 76 -0.14 -15.87 2.39
CA ALA A 76 -0.13 -14.82 1.38
C ALA A 76 0.91 -13.73 1.71
N ALA A 77 1.51 -13.16 0.67
CA ALA A 77 2.26 -11.93 0.80
C ALA A 77 1.29 -10.74 0.82
N PHE A 78 1.37 -9.89 1.84
CA PHE A 78 0.48 -8.73 1.96
C PHE A 78 1.22 -7.45 1.56
N ILE A 79 0.58 -6.64 0.73
CA ILE A 79 1.04 -5.30 0.34
C ILE A 79 -0.12 -4.35 0.59
N VAL A 80 0.06 -3.35 1.45
CA VAL A 80 -0.94 -2.33 1.75
C VAL A 80 -0.35 -0.97 1.40
N ALA A 81 -0.89 -0.29 0.39
CA ALA A 81 -0.30 0.94 -0.11
C ALA A 81 -1.34 1.97 -0.55
N GLY A 82 -0.96 3.24 -0.51
CA GLY A 82 -1.75 4.36 -1.02
C GLY A 82 -1.53 5.65 -0.24
N ASP A 83 -2.45 6.61 -0.34
CA ASP A 83 -2.36 7.92 0.33
C ASP A 83 -3.08 7.86 1.68
N PHE A 84 -2.28 7.82 2.74
CA PHE A 84 -2.74 7.75 4.12
C PHE A 84 -2.93 9.15 4.74
N ASN A 85 -2.53 10.21 4.05
CA ASN A 85 -2.49 11.58 4.55
C ASN A 85 -1.85 11.69 5.94
N LYS A 86 -2.66 11.84 7.01
CA LYS A 86 -2.19 12.01 8.39
C LYS A 86 -2.13 10.69 9.16
N ALA A 87 -2.66 9.60 8.61
CA ALA A 87 -2.83 8.33 9.30
C ALA A 87 -1.55 7.49 9.24
N ASN A 88 -1.22 6.81 10.34
CA ASN A 88 -0.08 5.90 10.39
C ASN A 88 -0.51 4.54 10.95
N LEU A 89 -0.39 3.50 10.12
CA LEU A 89 -0.86 2.15 10.43
C LEU A 89 0.13 1.35 11.29
N LYS A 90 1.37 1.83 11.45
CA LYS A 90 2.42 1.15 12.24
C LYS A 90 2.01 0.89 13.68
N THR A 91 1.19 1.77 14.26
CA THR A 91 0.69 1.64 15.65
C THR A 91 -0.34 0.52 15.81
N ARG A 92 -1.00 0.10 14.72
CA ARG A 92 -2.04 -0.93 14.73
C ARG A 92 -1.56 -2.27 14.15
N LEU A 93 -0.61 -2.26 13.22
CA LEU A 93 -0.06 -3.46 12.59
C LEU A 93 1.44 -3.63 12.91
N PRO A 94 1.80 -4.17 14.10
CA PRO A 94 3.21 -4.33 14.48
C PRO A 94 3.96 -5.35 13.61
N LYS A 95 3.25 -6.24 12.91
CA LYS A 95 3.84 -7.24 12.00
C LYS A 95 4.16 -6.67 10.61
N PHE A 96 3.67 -5.48 10.30
CA PHE A 96 3.87 -4.85 9.01
C PHE A 96 5.01 -3.82 9.09
N TYR A 97 5.91 -3.91 8.11
CA TYR A 97 7.00 -2.98 7.92
C TYR A 97 6.57 -1.91 6.93
N GLN A 98 6.79 -0.65 7.29
CA GLN A 98 6.58 0.47 6.39
C GLN A 98 7.88 0.69 5.59
N HIS A 99 7.77 0.85 4.27
CA HIS A 99 8.89 0.92 3.30
C HIS A 99 9.16 2.28 2.64
N ILE A 100 8.32 3.29 2.85
CA ILE A 100 8.48 4.65 2.31
C ILE A 100 8.92 5.60 3.43
N ASP A 101 10.19 6.02 3.38
CA ASP A 101 10.83 6.95 4.31
C ASP A 101 11.15 8.32 3.68
N CYS A 102 10.90 8.48 2.38
CA CYS A 102 11.14 9.73 1.66
C CYS A 102 9.88 10.61 1.54
N ALA A 103 10.06 11.91 1.29
CA ALA A 103 8.95 12.82 1.03
C ALA A 103 8.24 12.46 -0.28
N THR A 104 6.91 12.37 -0.24
CA THR A 104 6.08 12.04 -1.40
C THR A 104 5.27 13.23 -1.88
N ARG A 105 4.92 14.18 -1.00
CA ARG A 105 4.22 15.42 -1.35
C ARG A 105 4.63 16.58 -0.45
N GLY A 106 5.16 17.66 -1.03
CA GLY A 106 5.43 18.91 -0.31
C GLY A 106 6.33 18.77 0.93
N GLY A 107 7.36 17.91 0.87
CA GLY A 107 8.24 17.63 2.00
C GLY A 107 7.67 16.69 3.07
N LYS A 108 6.46 16.15 2.87
CA LYS A 108 5.80 15.20 3.77
C LYS A 108 5.69 13.81 3.12
N THR A 109 5.71 12.78 3.95
CA THR A 109 5.44 11.39 3.54
C THR A 109 3.98 11.08 3.81
N LEU A 110 3.14 11.22 2.77
CA LEU A 110 1.70 11.00 2.87
C LEU A 110 1.30 9.65 2.29
N ASP A 111 2.06 9.19 1.29
CA ASP A 111 1.92 7.84 0.76
C ASP A 111 2.67 6.87 1.66
N HIS A 112 2.04 5.75 1.95
CA HIS A 112 2.65 4.67 2.70
C HIS A 112 2.57 3.37 1.92
N CYS A 113 3.57 2.51 2.13
CA CYS A 113 3.58 1.14 1.66
C CYS A 113 3.99 0.26 2.83
N TYR A 114 3.13 -0.70 3.18
CA TYR A 114 3.34 -1.66 4.24
C TYR A 114 3.37 -3.07 3.68
N SER A 115 4.20 -3.94 4.23
CA SER A 115 4.12 -5.39 3.96
C SER A 115 4.53 -6.21 5.19
N ASN A 116 4.17 -7.49 5.21
CA ASN A 116 4.57 -8.43 6.26
C ASN A 116 6.04 -8.90 6.16
N PHE A 117 6.83 -8.35 5.23
CA PHE A 117 8.25 -8.65 5.07
C PHE A 117 9.08 -7.38 5.18
N ARG A 118 10.25 -7.48 5.81
CA ARG A 118 11.19 -6.36 5.89
C ARG A 118 11.85 -6.15 4.51
N ASP A 119 12.16 -4.90 4.17
CA ASP A 119 12.91 -4.51 2.97
C ASP A 119 12.29 -4.99 1.65
N ALA A 120 10.98 -5.25 1.63
CA ALA A 120 10.24 -5.74 0.47
C ALA A 120 10.06 -4.67 -0.63
N TYR A 121 10.21 -3.40 -0.26
CA TYR A 121 10.14 -2.28 -1.18
C TYR A 121 11.17 -1.22 -0.78
N LYS A 122 11.79 -0.59 -1.78
CA LYS A 122 12.68 0.55 -1.56
C LYS A 122 12.11 1.75 -2.30
N ALA A 123 11.63 2.73 -1.54
CA ALA A 123 11.25 4.00 -2.11
C ALA A 123 12.49 4.74 -2.61
N LEU A 124 12.45 5.21 -3.85
CA LEU A 124 13.47 6.10 -4.39
C LEU A 124 12.79 7.43 -4.67
N PRO A 125 13.33 8.56 -4.15
CA PRO A 125 12.85 9.86 -4.57
C PRO A 125 13.02 9.93 -6.09
N ARG A 126 12.03 10.48 -6.79
CA ARG A 126 12.23 10.79 -8.20
C ARG A 126 13.48 11.67 -8.27
N PRO A 127 14.42 11.39 -9.18
CA PRO A 127 15.47 12.35 -9.48
C PRO A 127 14.78 13.68 -9.70
N LEU A 128 15.30 14.77 -9.13
CA LEU A 128 14.92 16.07 -9.65
C LEU A 128 15.17 15.95 -11.15
N SER A 129 14.11 16.10 -11.96
CA SER A 129 14.31 16.41 -13.37
C SER A 129 15.35 17.53 -13.36
N GLU A 130 16.49 17.35 -14.02
CA GLU A 130 17.51 18.39 -14.13
C GLU A 130 16.79 19.68 -14.50
N LYS A 131 16.54 20.52 -13.49
CA LYS A 131 16.07 21.86 -13.72
C LYS A 131 17.30 22.50 -14.31
N LEU A 132 17.30 22.62 -15.64
CA LEU A 132 18.02 23.68 -16.31
C LEU A 132 17.93 24.90 -15.41
N THR A 133 19.08 25.24 -14.86
CA THR A 133 19.34 26.50 -14.19
C THR A 133 18.67 27.61 -14.99
N THR A 134 17.63 28.26 -14.44
CA THR A 134 17.69 29.64 -13.96
C THR A 134 16.28 30.19 -13.67
N THR A 135 16.18 30.83 -12.50
CA THR A 135 15.21 31.86 -12.07
C THR A 135 13.74 31.50 -11.77
N PRO A 136 13.13 32.16 -10.76
CA PRO A 136 11.83 31.79 -10.23
C PRO A 136 10.73 32.47 -11.01
N PHE A 137 9.66 31.73 -11.33
CA PHE A 137 8.35 32.31 -11.57
C PHE A 137 7.28 31.40 -10.94
N CYS A 138 6.29 32.09 -10.37
CA CYS A 138 5.19 31.68 -9.50
C CYS A 138 4.64 30.25 -9.62
#